data_AF-A0A7Y3HCJ2-F1
#
_entry.id   AF-A0A7Y3HCJ2-F1
#
_cell.length_a   1.000
_cell.length_b   1.000
_cell.length_c   1.000
_cell.angle_alpha   90.00
_cell.angle_beta   90.00
_cell.angle_gamma   90.00
#
_symmetry.space_group_name_H-M   'P 1'
#
loop_
_entity.id
_entity.type
_entity.pdbx_description
1 polymer ?
#
loop_
_entity_poly.entity_id
_entity_poly.type
_entity_poly.pdbx_seq_one_letter_code
_entity_poly.pdbx_strand_id
1 'polypeptide(L)'
;MEPNDYERFPTFWDDPMIRRWNLWGYVDARDVAQATRLALEADTTGSDNFLVAAGDTCMKTSSAELMAAAYPDVPIRRELAEFETLLSVDKARDVLGYEPAHSWRRYV
;
A
#
# COMPACT_ATOMS: atom_id res chain seq x y z
N MET A 1 5.55 -5.20 -7.66
CA MET A 1 6.54 -6.10 -7.02
C MET A 1 6.09 -7.51 -7.31
N GLU A 2 6.96 -8.33 -7.86
CA GLU A 2 6.76 -9.78 -7.91
C GLU A 2 7.16 -10.41 -6.57
N PRO A 3 6.74 -11.65 -6.25
CA PRO A 3 7.01 -12.24 -4.94
C PRO A 3 8.49 -12.31 -4.54
N ASN A 4 9.38 -12.54 -5.51
CA ASN A 4 10.83 -12.54 -5.31
C ASN A 4 11.40 -11.14 -5.03
N ASP A 5 10.73 -10.06 -5.45
CA ASP A 5 11.19 -8.70 -5.16
C ASP A 5 11.11 -8.36 -3.66
N TYR A 6 10.35 -9.13 -2.86
CA TYR A 6 10.21 -8.91 -1.42
C TYR A 6 11.54 -9.06 -0.66
N GLU A 7 12.49 -9.80 -1.22
CA GLU A 7 13.86 -9.93 -0.70
C GLU A 7 14.59 -8.58 -0.58
N ARG A 8 14.10 -7.53 -1.26
CA ARG A 8 14.65 -6.18 -1.19
C ARG A 8 14.17 -5.40 0.03
N PHE A 9 13.02 -5.73 0.62
CA PHE A 9 12.44 -4.95 1.72
C PHE A 9 13.32 -4.86 2.98
N PRO A 10 14.05 -5.91 3.39
CA PRO A 10 15.01 -5.81 4.49
C PRO A 10 16.03 -4.66 4.34
N THR A 11 16.40 -4.31 3.10
CA THR A 11 17.36 -3.23 2.83
C THR A 11 16.84 -1.82 3.14
N PHE A 12 15.53 -1.68 3.42
CA PHE A 12 14.90 -0.40 3.73
C PHE A 12 14.57 -0.23 5.22
N TRP A 13 14.57 -1.30 6.02
CA TRP A 13 13.98 -1.30 7.36
C TRP A 13 14.70 -0.43 8.38
N ASP A 14 16.01 -0.23 8.21
CA ASP A 14 16.83 0.52 9.18
C ASP A 14 16.77 2.04 8.95
N ASP A 15 16.30 2.50 7.79
CA ASP A 15 16.18 3.93 7.47
C ASP A 15 14.84 4.27 6.80
N PRO A 16 13.87 4.82 7.56
CA PRO A 16 12.59 5.28 7.03
C PRO A 16 12.71 6.30 5.88
N MET A 17 13.83 7.02 5.75
CA MET A 17 13.98 8.06 4.73
C MET A 17 14.14 7.48 3.32
N ILE A 18 14.65 6.26 3.17
CA ILE A 18 14.92 5.62 1.87
C ILE A 18 13.65 5.51 1.01
N ARG A 19 12.52 5.20 1.64
CA ARG A 19 11.22 4.96 0.98
C ARG A 19 10.14 6.00 1.35
N ARG A 20 10.51 7.10 2.02
CA ARG A 20 9.53 8.14 2.39
C ARG A 20 8.85 8.77 1.18
N TRP A 21 9.56 8.87 0.04
CA TRP A 21 9.09 9.53 -1.19
C TRP A 21 7.82 8.92 -1.77
N ASN A 22 7.52 7.66 -1.45
CA ASN A 22 6.28 6.99 -1.83
C ASN A 22 5.46 6.50 -0.62
N LEU A 23 5.66 7.13 0.54
CA LEU A 23 5.01 6.75 1.80
C LEU A 23 5.13 5.26 2.13
N TRP A 24 6.29 4.66 1.81
CA TRP A 24 6.57 3.23 2.03
C TRP A 24 5.59 2.28 1.36
N GLY A 25 4.82 2.78 0.40
CA GLY A 25 3.85 2.02 -0.36
C GLY A 25 4.53 1.03 -1.29
N TYR A 26 3.82 -0.03 -1.60
CA TYR A 26 4.16 -0.98 -2.65
C TYR A 26 2.87 -1.66 -3.14
N VAL A 27 2.98 -2.48 -4.17
CA VAL A 27 1.87 -3.33 -4.64
C VAL A 27 2.42 -4.61 -5.23
N ASP A 28 1.79 -5.75 -4.93
CA ASP A 28 2.09 -7.04 -5.56
C ASP A 28 1.53 -7.08 -6.98
N ALA A 29 2.27 -7.65 -7.93
CA ALA A 29 1.83 -7.78 -9.32
C ALA A 29 0.51 -8.54 -9.48
N ARG A 30 0.25 -9.52 -8.60
CA ARG A 30 -1.01 -10.28 -8.57
C ARG A 30 -2.18 -9.43 -8.08
N ASP A 31 -1.93 -8.50 -7.17
CA ASP A 31 -2.94 -7.52 -6.73
C ASP A 31 -3.21 -6.46 -7.80
N VAL A 32 -2.18 -6.05 -8.58
CA VAL A 32 -2.39 -5.20 -9.77
C VAL A 32 -3.23 -5.93 -10.82
N ALA A 33 -2.97 -7.21 -11.07
CA ALA A 33 -3.74 -8.02 -11.99
C ALA A 33 -5.20 -8.16 -11.52
N GLN A 34 -5.41 -8.36 -10.21
CA GLN A 34 -6.75 -8.37 -9.60
C GLN A 34 -7.48 -7.05 -9.86
N ALA A 35 -6.88 -5.91 -9.51
CA ALA A 35 -7.49 -4.59 -9.70
C ALA A 35 -7.79 -4.30 -11.18
N THR A 36 -6.88 -4.68 -12.08
CA THR A 36 -7.06 -4.52 -13.53
C THR A 36 -8.26 -5.33 -14.03
N ARG A 37 -8.37 -6.59 -13.62
CA ARG A 37 -9.51 -7.45 -13.99
C ARG A 37 -10.82 -6.86 -13.47
N LEU A 38 -10.84 -6.45 -12.20
CA LEU A 38 -12.01 -5.83 -11.58
C LEU A 38 -12.42 -4.53 -12.29
N ALA A 39 -11.46 -3.69 -12.69
CA ALA A 39 -11.75 -2.47 -13.44
C ALA A 39 -12.35 -2.73 -14.82
N LEU A 40 -11.95 -3.82 -15.50
CA LEU A 40 -12.53 -4.21 -16.80
C LEU A 40 -13.97 -4.75 -16.66
N GLU A 41 -14.30 -5.32 -15.51
CA GLU A 41 -15.62 -5.91 -15.22
C GLU A 41 -16.56 -4.94 -14.49
N ALA A 42 -16.05 -3.79 -14.04
CA ALA A 42 -16.80 -2.83 -13.23
C ALA A 42 -17.94 -2.18 -14.03
N ASP A 43 -19.13 -2.12 -13.42
CA ASP A 43 -20.26 -1.37 -13.95
C ASP A 43 -20.11 0.12 -13.60
N THR A 44 -19.27 0.81 -14.38
CA THR A 44 -18.97 2.22 -14.21
C THR A 44 -19.07 2.97 -15.54
N THR A 45 -19.32 4.27 -15.45
CA THR A 45 -19.39 5.16 -16.62
C THR A 45 -18.36 6.28 -16.50
N GLY A 46 -17.76 6.64 -17.62
CA GLY A 46 -16.77 7.72 -17.67
C GLY A 46 -15.35 7.25 -17.38
N SER A 47 -14.53 8.15 -16.86
CA SER A 47 -13.13 7.87 -16.50
C SER A 47 -12.94 8.19 -15.03
N ASP A 48 -12.34 7.26 -14.30
CA ASP A 48 -12.05 7.42 -12.89
C ASP A 48 -10.63 6.94 -12.55
N ASN A 49 -10.09 7.48 -11.47
CA ASN A 49 -8.75 7.17 -10.96
C ASN A 49 -8.85 6.45 -9.62
N PHE A 50 -8.07 5.37 -9.49
CA PHE A 50 -8.00 4.52 -8.30
C PHE A 50 -6.55 4.33 -7.87
N LEU A 51 -6.30 4.37 -6.57
CA LEU A 51 -5.04 3.91 -6.01
C LEU A 51 -5.11 2.39 -5.83
N VAL A 52 -4.13 1.70 -6.42
CA VAL A 52 -3.92 0.26 -6.24
C VAL A 52 -2.61 0.08 -5.49
N ALA A 53 -2.71 -0.35 -4.24
CA ALA A 53 -1.59 -0.53 -3.33
C ALA A 53 -1.85 -1.76 -2.44
N ALA A 54 -0.79 -2.37 -1.92
CA ALA A 54 -0.89 -3.35 -0.87
C ALA A 54 -1.60 -2.76 0.37
N GLY A 55 -2.19 -3.61 1.20
CA GLY A 55 -2.88 -3.19 2.43
C GLY A 55 -1.94 -2.67 3.52
N ASP A 56 -0.64 -2.95 3.41
CA ASP A 56 0.40 -2.60 4.36
C ASP A 56 1.60 -1.86 3.72
N THR A 57 2.48 -1.32 4.57
CA THR A 57 3.74 -0.70 4.14
C THR A 57 4.85 -1.73 3.96
N CYS A 58 5.89 -1.38 3.19
CA CYS A 58 7.08 -2.24 3.01
C CYS A 58 8.06 -2.22 4.20
N MET A 59 7.65 -1.70 5.36
CA MET A 59 8.49 -1.47 6.54
C MET A 59 8.04 -2.33 7.71
N LYS A 60 8.96 -2.73 8.59
CA LYS A 60 8.61 -3.37 9.87
C LYS A 60 8.07 -2.39 10.91
N THR A 61 8.53 -1.14 10.87
CA THR A 61 8.07 -0.05 11.72
C THR A 61 6.60 0.26 11.45
N SER A 62 5.83 0.61 12.49
CA SER A 62 4.41 0.93 12.34
C SER A 62 4.20 2.18 11.48
N SER A 63 3.07 2.26 10.79
CA SER A 63 2.78 3.42 9.91
C SER A 63 2.72 4.73 10.67
N ALA A 64 2.26 4.71 11.93
CA ALA A 64 2.26 5.88 12.80
C ALA A 64 3.69 6.33 13.17
N GLU A 65 4.59 5.41 13.51
CA GLU A 65 6.00 5.72 13.79
C GLU A 65 6.75 6.21 12.55
N LEU A 66 6.46 5.65 11.37
CA LEU A 66 7.01 6.14 10.10
C LEU A 66 6.60 7.58 9.83
N MET A 67 5.33 7.92 10.05
CA MET A 67 4.84 9.30 9.94
C MET A 67 5.50 10.22 10.97
N ALA A 68 5.62 9.81 12.23
CA ALA A 68 6.31 10.59 13.26
C ALA A 68 7.79 10.83 12.92
N ALA A 69 8.47 9.86 12.32
CA ALA A 69 9.88 9.96 11.96
C ALA A 69 10.13 10.85 10.73
N ALA A 70 9.32 10.72 9.67
CA ALA A 70 9.56 11.40 8.39
C ALA A 70 8.74 12.66 8.17
N TYR A 71 7.60 12.80 8.85
CA TYR A 71 6.60 13.85 8.66
C TYR A 71 5.95 14.28 10.00
N PRO A 72 6.73 14.70 11.01
CA PRO A 72 6.24 14.92 12.38
C PRO A 72 5.11 15.96 12.49
N ASP A 73 5.08 16.93 11.56
CA ASP A 73 4.08 18.01 11.56
C ASP A 73 2.81 17.68 10.78
N VAL A 74 2.73 16.49 10.16
CA VAL A 74 1.58 16.09 9.36
C VAL A 74 0.54 15.39 10.24
N PRO A 75 -0.68 15.94 10.38
CA PRO A 75 -1.69 15.35 11.25
C PRO A 75 -2.27 14.07 10.66
N ILE A 76 -2.31 13.02 11.48
CA ILE A 76 -3.05 11.79 11.20
C ILE A 76 -4.54 12.05 11.49
N ARG A 77 -5.39 11.89 10.47
CA ARG A 77 -6.82 12.29 10.54
C ARG A 77 -7.76 11.18 11.01
N ARG A 78 -7.29 9.94 11.10
CA ARG A 78 -8.02 8.78 11.60
C ARG A 78 -7.06 7.78 12.22
N GLU A 79 -7.58 6.86 13.02
CA GLU A 79 -6.78 5.73 13.49
C GLU A 79 -6.24 4.92 12.30
N LEU A 80 -4.97 4.55 12.39
CA LEU A 80 -4.27 3.69 11.43
C LEU A 80 -4.13 2.31 12.06
N ALA A 81 -4.43 1.25 11.30
CA ALA A 81 -3.95 -0.06 11.70
C ALA A 81 -2.41 -0.07 11.72
N GLU A 82 -1.82 -0.97 12.53
CA GLU A 82 -0.39 -0.94 12.89
C GLU A 82 0.54 -0.74 11.68
N PHE A 83 0.29 -1.44 10.56
CA PHE A 83 1.12 -1.38 9.36
C PHE A 83 0.37 -0.88 8.13
N GLU A 84 -0.79 -0.27 8.32
CA GLU A 84 -1.69 0.13 7.24
C GLU A 84 -0.98 0.98 6.18
N THR A 85 -1.25 0.71 4.89
CA THR A 85 -0.81 1.57 3.81
C THR A 85 -1.29 3.01 4.02
N LEU A 86 -0.41 3.98 3.75
CA LEU A 86 -0.76 5.40 3.77
C LEU A 86 -1.31 5.90 2.43
N LEU A 87 -1.42 5.00 1.44
CA LEU A 87 -2.11 5.21 0.18
C LEU A 87 -3.49 4.57 0.29
N SER A 88 -4.50 5.36 0.64
CA SER A 88 -5.87 4.84 0.81
C SER A 88 -6.35 4.17 -0.49
N VAL A 89 -6.72 2.89 -0.37
CA VAL A 89 -7.33 2.07 -1.43
C VAL A 89 -8.85 1.96 -1.26
N ASP A 90 -9.44 2.75 -0.36
CA ASP A 90 -10.85 2.63 0.05
C ASP A 90 -11.78 2.82 -1.15
N LYS A 91 -11.48 3.78 -2.03
CA LYS A 91 -12.25 3.96 -3.27
C LYS A 91 -12.17 2.75 -4.20
N ALA A 92 -11.01 2.10 -4.30
CA ALA A 92 -10.86 0.91 -5.13
C ALA A 92 -11.63 -0.28 -4.52
N ARG A 93 -11.65 -0.41 -3.18
CA ARG A 93 -12.52 -1.35 -2.46
C ARG A 93 -13.99 -1.11 -2.77
N ASP A 94 -14.43 0.13 -2.58
CA ASP A 94 -15.86 0.49 -2.66
C ASP A 94 -16.42 0.37 -4.08
N VAL A 95 -15.66 0.82 -5.09
CA VAL A 95 -16.16 0.90 -6.48
C VAL A 95 -15.81 -0.35 -7.29
N LEU A 96 -14.60 -0.88 -7.14
CA LEU A 96 -14.12 -2.01 -7.94
C LEU A 96 -14.22 -3.35 -7.21
N GLY A 97 -14.43 -3.35 -5.89
CA GLY A 97 -14.32 -4.56 -5.07
C GLY A 97 -12.88 -5.03 -4.89
N TYR A 98 -11.88 -4.16 -5.09
CA TYR A 98 -10.48 -4.51 -4.95
C TYR A 98 -10.13 -4.78 -3.49
N GLU A 99 -9.52 -5.93 -3.20
CA GLU A 99 -8.96 -6.22 -1.88
C GLU A 99 -7.53 -6.75 -2.02
N PRO A 100 -6.51 -6.05 -1.48
CA PRO A 100 -5.13 -6.53 -1.52
C PRO A 100 -4.99 -7.89 -0.82
N ALA A 101 -4.59 -8.91 -1.58
CA ALA A 101 -4.49 -10.28 -1.07
C ALA A 101 -3.06 -10.65 -0.66
N HIS A 102 -2.05 -9.89 -1.08
CA HIS A 102 -0.64 -10.26 -0.96
C HIS A 102 0.17 -9.26 -0.11
N SER A 103 0.47 -9.68 1.12
CA SER A 103 1.43 -8.98 2.00
C SER A 103 2.77 -9.71 2.00
N TRP A 104 3.87 -8.95 1.93
CA TRP A 104 5.23 -9.49 2.03
C TRP A 104 5.49 -10.19 3.37
N ARG A 105 4.79 -9.77 4.43
CA ARG A 105 4.91 -10.30 5.80
C ARG A 105 4.54 -11.78 5.93
N ARG A 106 3.88 -12.34 4.91
CA ARG A 106 3.56 -13.78 4.85
C ARG A 106 4.71 -14.61 4.25
N TYR A 107 5.72 -13.96 3.69
CA TYR A 107 6.79 -14.60 2.91
C TYR A 107 8.19 -14.31 3.45
N VAL A 108 8.39 -13.15 4.08
CA VAL A 108 9.67 -12.67 4.62
C VAL A 108 9.56 -12.41 6.12
#